data_AF-A0A4R5C3B3-F1
#
_entry.id   AF-A0A4R5C3B3-F1
#
_cell.length_a   1.000
_cell.length_b   1.000
_cell.length_c   1.000
_cell.angle_alpha   90.00
_cell.angle_beta   90.00
_cell.angle_gamma   90.00
#
_symmetry.space_group_name_H-M   'P 1'
#
loop_
_entity.id
_entity.type
_entity.pdbx_description
1 polymer ?
#
loop_
_entity_poly.entity_id
_entity_poly.type
_entity_poly.pdbx_seq_one_letter_code
_entity_poly.pdbx_strand_id
1 'polypeptide(L)'
;MSGVTTLASRPEWLAELHDELSAAVIPFLSSPNALYRMLSAKAISFLFEAEAALEHLEARLSSETDSQVQAMLGSLLSRYRDAYPHEVDEILRRIATKSQWAIVAADSKGDAKLSNDDRAEVIVKLLIIMAAEYGTPYAHDTVQSWLSSPLENPRRAERVPAWLRRFLNPEDTNSSVSQQRTFALLELPLAAVGEAWAEENAAVTPDTERANNAVKVANSVVQSVYYASGATNSDESQKQEASLTQKAFAEHAFPLLDGYSVVRHPSVTHHIIQTLDHISIHAPERALLVAVRAAGGDVHYAREPLALSAVLQLIQRYLADHRELIVSSPKCMTAVRTLLETFVRQGWDEAIQFAERLEDMFR
;
A
#
# COMPACT_ATOMS: atom_id res chain seq x y z
N MET A 1 -15.66 -27.04 24.40
CA MET A 1 -15.59 -26.39 23.07
C MET A 1 -14.18 -26.37 22.49
N SER A 2 -13.20 -25.68 23.08
CA SER A 2 -11.81 -25.64 22.53
C SER A 2 -11.20 -27.03 22.26
N GLY A 3 -11.41 -27.99 23.16
CA GLY A 3 -10.95 -29.37 22.97
C GLY A 3 -11.60 -30.06 21.76
N VAL A 4 -12.91 -29.90 21.56
CA VAL A 4 -13.65 -30.54 20.46
C VAL A 4 -13.23 -29.94 19.11
N THR A 5 -13.04 -28.62 19.03
CA THR A 5 -12.56 -27.97 17.81
C THR A 5 -11.11 -28.34 17.48
N THR A 6 -10.30 -28.63 18.49
CA THR A 6 -8.93 -29.15 18.32
C THR A 6 -8.94 -30.60 17.84
N LEU A 7 -9.91 -31.42 18.27
CA LEU A 7 -10.07 -32.79 17.77
C LEU A 7 -10.51 -32.78 16.30
N ALA A 8 -11.43 -31.88 15.92
CA ALA A 8 -11.88 -31.74 14.54
C ALA A 8 -10.77 -31.33 13.55
N SER A 9 -9.69 -30.71 14.02
CA SER A 9 -8.53 -30.38 13.16
C SER A 9 -7.56 -31.54 12.94
N ARG A 10 -7.78 -32.71 13.56
CA ARG A 10 -6.92 -33.88 13.42
C ARG A 10 -7.48 -34.84 12.36
N PRO A 11 -6.75 -35.10 11.26
CA PRO A 11 -7.27 -35.91 10.15
C PRO A 11 -7.74 -37.30 10.57
N GLU A 12 -7.01 -37.94 11.48
CA GLU A 12 -7.32 -39.29 11.95
C GLU A 12 -8.62 -39.35 12.75
N TRP A 13 -8.94 -38.31 13.52
CA TRP A 13 -10.20 -38.22 14.28
C TRP A 13 -11.36 -37.79 13.41
N LEU A 14 -11.11 -36.89 12.47
CA LEU A 14 -12.12 -36.42 11.53
C LEU A 14 -12.62 -37.54 10.61
N ALA A 15 -11.74 -38.44 10.18
CA ALA A 15 -12.11 -39.58 9.33
C ALA A 15 -12.99 -40.60 10.05
N GLU A 16 -12.80 -40.79 11.36
CA GLU A 16 -13.53 -41.79 12.15
C GLU A 16 -14.80 -41.25 12.79
N LEU A 17 -14.77 -39.99 13.26
CA LEU A 17 -15.81 -39.41 14.11
C LEU A 17 -16.47 -38.16 13.49
N HIS A 18 -16.50 -38.09 12.15
CA HIS A 18 -17.02 -36.92 11.45
C HIS A 18 -18.42 -36.52 11.94
N ASP A 19 -19.34 -37.49 11.99
CA ASP A 19 -20.74 -37.25 12.35
C ASP A 19 -20.90 -36.82 13.81
N GLU A 20 -20.18 -37.45 14.75
CA GLU A 20 -20.24 -37.05 16.16
C GLU A 20 -19.63 -35.65 16.38
N LEU A 21 -18.51 -35.36 15.72
CA LEU A 21 -17.84 -34.06 15.81
C LEU A 21 -18.73 -32.95 15.20
N SER A 22 -19.33 -33.22 14.04
CA SER A 22 -20.30 -32.33 13.40
C SER A 22 -21.51 -32.08 14.30
N ALA A 23 -22.13 -33.13 14.82
CA ALA A 23 -23.26 -33.01 15.75
C ALA A 23 -22.90 -32.25 17.04
N ALA A 24 -21.67 -32.37 17.52
CA ALA A 24 -21.20 -31.68 18.72
C ALA A 24 -20.86 -30.20 18.50
N VAL A 25 -20.41 -29.81 17.29
CA VAL A 25 -19.92 -28.45 17.02
C VAL A 25 -20.97 -27.56 16.37
N ILE A 26 -21.76 -28.09 15.43
CA ILE A 26 -22.75 -27.33 14.65
C ILE A 26 -23.77 -26.58 15.52
N PRO A 27 -24.27 -27.10 16.66
CA PRO A 27 -25.18 -26.33 17.51
C PRO A 27 -24.55 -25.05 18.09
N PHE A 28 -23.25 -25.06 18.37
CA PHE A 28 -22.55 -23.93 19.00
C PHE A 28 -22.17 -22.83 18.02
N LEU A 29 -22.18 -23.14 16.73
CA LEU A 29 -22.06 -22.16 15.68
C LEU A 29 -23.17 -21.08 15.83
N SER A 30 -24.38 -21.42 16.27
CA SER A 30 -25.46 -20.43 16.53
C SER A 30 -25.66 -20.10 18.02
N SER A 31 -24.65 -20.35 18.85
CA SER A 31 -24.74 -20.09 20.30
C SER A 31 -24.97 -18.61 20.61
N PRO A 32 -25.75 -18.25 21.64
CA PRO A 32 -25.80 -16.86 22.12
C PRO A 32 -24.45 -16.35 22.61
N ASN A 33 -23.52 -17.24 22.98
CA ASN A 33 -22.17 -16.88 23.45
C ASN A 33 -21.20 -16.70 22.26
N ALA A 34 -20.69 -15.49 22.07
CA ALA A 34 -19.75 -15.14 20.99
C ALA A 34 -18.47 -15.99 21.02
N LEU A 35 -17.94 -16.32 22.21
CA LEU A 35 -16.76 -17.17 22.34
C LEU A 35 -17.01 -18.57 21.78
N TYR A 36 -18.20 -19.13 22.01
CA TYR A 36 -18.56 -20.44 21.47
C TYR A 36 -18.74 -20.39 19.95
N ARG A 37 -19.34 -19.33 19.41
CA ARG A 37 -19.41 -19.14 17.96
C ARG A 37 -18.02 -19.03 17.34
N MET A 38 -17.13 -18.23 17.93
CA MET A 38 -15.75 -18.04 17.46
C MET A 38 -14.95 -19.35 17.48
N LEU A 39 -14.98 -20.09 18.58
CA LEU A 39 -14.27 -21.36 18.69
C LEU A 39 -14.81 -22.38 17.69
N SER A 40 -16.13 -22.49 17.57
CA SER A 40 -16.80 -23.45 16.69
C SER A 40 -16.59 -23.11 15.20
N ALA A 41 -16.48 -21.82 14.85
CA ALA A 41 -16.22 -21.38 13.48
C ALA A 41 -14.92 -21.96 12.92
N LYS A 42 -13.89 -22.15 13.77
CA LYS A 42 -12.62 -22.78 13.35
C LYS A 42 -12.78 -24.20 12.81
N ALA A 43 -13.86 -24.89 13.20
CA ALA A 43 -14.14 -26.23 12.72
C ALA A 43 -14.75 -26.24 11.31
N ILE A 44 -15.27 -25.12 10.80
CA ILE A 44 -15.97 -25.08 9.50
C ILE A 44 -15.07 -25.61 8.37
N SER A 45 -13.79 -25.24 8.34
CA SER A 45 -12.86 -25.69 7.30
C SER A 45 -12.48 -27.17 7.39
N PHE A 46 -12.87 -27.87 8.45
CA PHE A 46 -12.58 -29.28 8.65
C PHE A 46 -13.85 -30.14 8.55
N LEU A 47 -14.99 -29.61 8.99
CA LEU A 47 -16.27 -30.34 9.02
C LEU A 47 -17.01 -30.29 7.68
N PHE A 48 -16.61 -29.44 6.75
CA PHE A 48 -17.31 -29.27 5.48
C PHE A 48 -16.32 -29.29 4.32
N GLU A 49 -16.76 -29.88 3.21
CA GLU A 49 -16.11 -29.71 1.91
C GLU A 49 -16.08 -28.22 1.52
N ALA A 50 -15.15 -27.85 0.63
CA ALA A 50 -14.85 -26.45 0.36
C ALA A 50 -16.07 -25.61 -0.03
N GLU A 51 -16.93 -26.10 -0.93
CA GLU A 51 -18.16 -25.41 -1.35
C GLU A 51 -19.12 -25.19 -0.17
N ALA A 52 -19.40 -26.24 0.60
CA ALA A 52 -20.27 -26.16 1.78
C ALA A 52 -19.67 -25.27 2.88
N ALA A 53 -18.35 -25.28 3.05
CA ALA A 53 -17.65 -24.42 3.99
C ALA A 53 -17.81 -22.93 3.61
N LEU A 54 -17.70 -22.59 2.31
CA LEU A 54 -17.91 -21.25 1.80
C LEU A 54 -19.35 -20.77 2.01
N GLU A 55 -20.35 -21.63 1.76
CA GLU A 55 -21.76 -21.33 2.04
C GLU A 55 -21.99 -21.04 3.54
N HIS A 56 -21.41 -21.87 4.42
CA HIS A 56 -21.50 -21.66 5.87
C HIS A 56 -20.80 -20.36 6.32
N LEU A 57 -19.65 -20.03 5.74
CA LEU A 57 -18.96 -18.77 6.03
C LEU A 57 -19.77 -17.56 5.58
N GLU A 58 -20.35 -17.59 4.38
CA GLU A 58 -21.20 -16.51 3.87
C GLU A 58 -22.43 -16.29 4.74
N ALA A 59 -23.19 -17.35 5.02
CA ALA A 59 -24.41 -17.27 5.82
C ALA A 59 -24.12 -16.63 7.18
N ARG A 60 -22.96 -16.96 7.76
CA ARG A 60 -22.51 -16.46 9.06
C ARG A 60 -22.02 -15.03 9.01
N LEU A 61 -21.18 -14.67 8.04
CA LEU A 61 -20.74 -13.30 7.83
C LEU A 61 -21.95 -12.36 7.62
N SER A 62 -23.01 -12.86 6.98
CA SER A 62 -24.24 -12.12 6.73
C SER A 62 -25.08 -11.85 7.98
N SER A 63 -24.99 -12.68 9.02
CA SER A 63 -25.83 -12.58 10.22
C SER A 63 -25.07 -12.22 11.50
N GLU A 64 -23.76 -12.45 11.55
CA GLU A 64 -22.96 -12.25 12.75
C GLU A 64 -22.87 -10.75 13.11
N THR A 65 -23.00 -10.45 14.40
CA THR A 65 -22.97 -9.08 14.93
C THR A 65 -21.73 -8.79 15.77
N ASP A 66 -21.08 -9.84 16.28
CA ASP A 66 -19.87 -9.73 17.09
C ASP A 66 -18.64 -9.50 16.20
N SER A 67 -17.86 -8.46 16.50
CA SER A 67 -16.71 -8.05 15.70
C SER A 67 -15.58 -9.07 15.68
N GLN A 68 -15.33 -9.75 16.80
CA GLN A 68 -14.26 -10.74 16.91
C GLN A 68 -14.62 -12.03 16.17
N VAL A 69 -15.89 -12.44 16.22
CA VAL A 69 -16.38 -13.57 15.42
C VAL A 69 -16.32 -13.22 13.92
N GLN A 70 -16.71 -12.00 13.52
CA GLN A 70 -16.57 -11.52 12.14
C GLN A 70 -15.12 -11.56 11.65
N ALA A 71 -14.16 -11.09 12.44
CA ALA A 71 -12.73 -11.13 12.10
C ALA A 71 -12.22 -12.57 11.91
N MET A 72 -12.64 -13.50 12.78
CA MET A 72 -12.35 -14.93 12.66
C MET A 72 -12.93 -15.51 11.37
N LEU A 73 -14.20 -15.24 11.07
CA LEU A 73 -14.87 -15.71 9.85
C LEU A 73 -14.20 -15.17 8.59
N GLY A 74 -13.81 -13.89 8.57
CA GLY A 74 -13.05 -13.30 7.47
C GLY A 74 -11.66 -13.93 7.30
N SER A 75 -11.00 -14.26 8.40
CA SER A 75 -9.72 -14.97 8.36
C SER A 75 -9.88 -16.38 7.78
N LEU A 76 -10.97 -17.08 8.11
CA LEU A 76 -11.29 -18.39 7.54
C LEU A 76 -11.62 -18.28 6.05
N LEU A 77 -12.41 -17.29 5.64
CA LEU A 77 -12.71 -17.01 4.23
C LEU A 77 -11.43 -16.76 3.43
N SER A 78 -10.47 -16.03 4.00
CA SER A 78 -9.20 -15.71 3.34
C SER A 78 -8.33 -16.93 2.98
N ARG A 79 -8.60 -18.11 3.58
CA ARG A 79 -7.90 -19.37 3.28
C ARG A 79 -8.35 -20.00 1.96
N TYR A 80 -9.53 -19.64 1.49
CA TYR A 80 -10.08 -20.16 0.23
C TYR A 80 -9.70 -19.30 -0.98
N ARG A 81 -9.07 -18.14 -0.77
CA ARG A 81 -8.80 -17.17 -1.85
C ARG A 81 -7.96 -17.74 -2.99
N ASP A 82 -7.00 -18.62 -2.70
CA ASP A 82 -6.06 -19.13 -3.71
C ASP A 82 -6.70 -20.25 -4.55
N ALA A 83 -7.61 -21.04 -3.95
CA ALA A 83 -8.28 -22.15 -4.61
C ALA A 83 -9.64 -21.77 -5.23
N TYR A 84 -10.34 -20.78 -4.66
CA TYR A 84 -11.69 -20.36 -5.02
C TYR A 84 -11.81 -18.82 -5.05
N PRO A 85 -10.98 -18.12 -5.86
CA PRO A 85 -10.94 -16.66 -5.86
C PRO A 85 -12.28 -16.03 -6.26
N HIS A 86 -12.98 -16.60 -7.26
CA HIS A 86 -14.24 -16.05 -7.74
C HIS A 86 -15.38 -16.22 -6.72
N GLU A 87 -15.42 -17.35 -6.03
CA GLU A 87 -16.41 -17.63 -4.99
C GLU A 87 -16.21 -16.71 -3.78
N VAL A 88 -14.94 -16.49 -3.38
CA VAL A 88 -14.61 -15.52 -2.33
C VAL A 88 -15.03 -14.11 -2.71
N ASP A 89 -14.75 -13.67 -3.94
CA ASP A 89 -15.15 -12.36 -4.46
C ASP A 89 -16.68 -12.17 -4.46
N GLU A 90 -17.39 -13.21 -4.89
CA GLU A 90 -18.85 -13.25 -4.90
C GLU A 90 -19.46 -13.20 -3.48
N ILE A 91 -18.82 -13.83 -2.50
CA ILE A 91 -19.20 -13.70 -1.09
C ILE A 91 -18.99 -12.27 -0.61
N LEU A 92 -17.83 -11.65 -0.91
CA LEU A 92 -17.55 -10.26 -0.57
C LEU A 92 -18.63 -9.32 -1.15
N ARG A 93 -19.03 -9.54 -2.40
CA ARG A 93 -20.10 -8.80 -3.08
C ARG A 93 -21.43 -8.93 -2.35
N ARG A 94 -21.82 -10.14 -1.95
CA ARG A 94 -23.10 -10.40 -1.26
C ARG A 94 -23.13 -9.85 0.16
N ILE A 95 -22.04 -9.97 0.92
CA ILE A 95 -21.99 -9.42 2.28
C ILE A 95 -22.00 -7.88 2.27
N ALA A 96 -21.41 -7.23 1.27
CA ALA A 96 -21.35 -5.78 1.15
C ALA A 96 -22.73 -5.11 1.03
N THR A 97 -23.77 -5.84 0.63
CA THR A 97 -25.15 -5.32 0.61
C THR A 97 -25.74 -5.15 2.03
N LYS A 98 -25.06 -5.66 3.07
CA LYS A 98 -25.50 -5.52 4.46
C LYS A 98 -24.88 -4.27 5.08
N SER A 99 -25.65 -3.54 5.87
CA SER A 99 -25.23 -2.27 6.47
C SER A 99 -24.01 -2.39 7.41
N GLN A 100 -23.80 -3.55 8.01
CA GLN A 100 -22.62 -3.86 8.84
C GLN A 100 -21.33 -3.99 8.02
N TRP A 101 -21.44 -4.31 6.73
CA TRP A 101 -20.33 -4.46 5.79
C TRP A 101 -20.21 -3.29 4.80
N ALA A 102 -20.85 -2.15 5.10
CA ALA A 102 -20.72 -0.93 4.29
C ALA A 102 -19.24 -0.55 4.03
N ILE A 103 -18.33 -0.96 4.93
CA ILE A 103 -16.88 -0.75 4.81
C ILE A 103 -16.25 -1.40 3.57
N VAL A 104 -16.79 -2.50 3.06
CA VAL A 104 -16.36 -3.13 1.81
C VAL A 104 -17.23 -2.77 0.62
N ALA A 105 -18.26 -1.92 0.78
CA ALA A 105 -19.02 -1.41 -0.35
C ALA A 105 -18.23 -0.31 -1.10
N ALA A 106 -18.51 -0.15 -2.39
CA ALA A 106 -17.94 0.89 -3.23
C ALA A 106 -18.36 2.31 -2.81
N ASP A 107 -19.53 2.46 -2.16
CA ASP A 107 -20.02 3.76 -1.72
C ASP A 107 -19.19 4.37 -0.58
N SER A 108 -19.21 5.69 -0.46
CA SER A 108 -18.45 6.44 0.56
C SER A 108 -19.00 6.33 1.99
N LYS A 109 -20.20 5.78 2.19
CA LYS A 109 -20.83 5.71 3.52
C LYS A 109 -20.05 4.82 4.48
N GLY A 110 -19.31 3.85 3.95
CA GLY A 110 -18.47 2.97 4.74
C GLY A 110 -17.14 3.58 5.21
N ASP A 111 -16.67 4.69 4.62
CA ASP A 111 -15.37 5.28 4.94
C ASP A 111 -15.31 5.77 6.40
N ALA A 112 -16.38 6.42 6.87
CA ALA A 112 -16.48 6.89 8.26
C ALA A 112 -16.46 5.75 9.29
N LYS A 113 -16.80 4.51 8.89
CA LYS A 113 -16.82 3.32 9.76
C LYS A 113 -15.46 2.64 9.86
N LEU A 114 -14.45 3.08 9.10
CA LEU A 114 -13.07 2.62 9.23
C LEU A 114 -12.52 3.18 10.56
N SER A 115 -12.76 2.46 11.67
CA SER A 115 -12.06 2.68 12.94
C SER A 115 -10.85 1.73 13.04
N ASN A 116 -10.07 1.80 14.12
CA ASN A 116 -9.01 0.83 14.43
C ASN A 116 -9.58 -0.52 14.93
N ASP A 117 -10.76 -0.91 14.46
CA ASP A 117 -11.47 -2.12 14.87
C ASP A 117 -11.03 -3.30 13.98
N ASP A 118 -10.37 -4.29 14.59
CA ASP A 118 -9.70 -5.42 13.95
C ASP A 118 -10.58 -6.18 12.91
N ARG A 119 -11.91 -6.12 13.03
CA ARG A 119 -12.86 -6.80 12.11
C ARG A 119 -12.80 -6.31 10.67
N ALA A 120 -12.74 -5.00 10.49
CA ALA A 120 -12.86 -4.40 9.17
C ALA A 120 -11.55 -4.60 8.43
N GLU A 121 -10.46 -4.57 9.18
CA GLU A 121 -9.13 -4.74 8.64
C GLU A 121 -8.94 -6.10 7.95
N VAL A 122 -9.41 -7.22 8.54
CA VAL A 122 -9.25 -8.54 7.91
C VAL A 122 -10.00 -8.63 6.58
N ILE A 123 -11.28 -8.24 6.55
CA ILE A 123 -12.12 -8.36 5.35
C ILE A 123 -11.73 -7.34 4.28
N VAL A 124 -11.34 -6.12 4.66
CA VAL A 124 -10.84 -5.11 3.71
C VAL A 124 -9.47 -5.54 3.15
N LYS A 125 -8.58 -6.11 3.98
CA LYS A 125 -7.33 -6.69 3.48
C LYS A 125 -7.61 -7.80 2.48
N LEU A 126 -8.55 -8.71 2.78
CA LEU A 126 -8.94 -9.76 1.84
C LEU A 126 -9.43 -9.15 0.53
N LEU A 127 -10.34 -8.17 0.56
CA LEU A 127 -10.81 -7.45 -0.64
C LEU A 127 -9.65 -6.87 -1.45
N ILE A 128 -8.68 -6.21 -0.81
CA ILE A 128 -7.53 -5.61 -1.51
C ILE A 128 -6.62 -6.68 -2.12
N ILE A 129 -6.45 -7.81 -1.44
CA ILE A 129 -5.71 -8.96 -1.97
C ILE A 129 -6.43 -9.52 -3.20
N MET A 130 -7.75 -9.70 -3.13
CA MET A 130 -8.57 -10.14 -4.26
C MET A 130 -8.46 -9.18 -5.45
N ALA A 131 -8.46 -7.87 -5.20
CA ALA A 131 -8.31 -6.85 -6.22
C ALA A 131 -6.91 -6.87 -6.87
N ALA A 132 -5.85 -6.91 -6.07
CA ALA A 132 -4.47 -6.74 -6.54
C ALA A 132 -3.87 -8.02 -7.13
N GLU A 133 -4.03 -9.15 -6.44
CA GLU A 133 -3.42 -10.43 -6.78
C GLU A 133 -4.25 -11.14 -7.85
N TYR A 134 -5.54 -11.33 -7.57
CA TYR A 134 -6.44 -12.12 -8.42
C TYR A 134 -7.15 -11.28 -9.50
N GLY A 135 -7.36 -9.98 -9.26
CA GLY A 135 -8.09 -9.12 -10.19
C GLY A 135 -9.56 -9.52 -10.35
N THR A 136 -10.17 -10.04 -9.28
CA THR A 136 -11.57 -10.44 -9.32
C THR A 136 -12.49 -9.24 -9.48
N PRO A 137 -13.60 -9.36 -10.23
CA PRO A 137 -14.37 -8.20 -10.68
C PRO A 137 -14.86 -7.29 -9.55
N TYR A 138 -15.50 -7.87 -8.52
CA TYR A 138 -16.09 -7.06 -7.47
C TYR A 138 -15.03 -6.34 -6.62
N ALA A 139 -14.01 -7.07 -6.19
CA ALA A 139 -12.92 -6.50 -5.42
C ALA A 139 -12.17 -5.41 -6.19
N HIS A 140 -11.83 -5.66 -7.45
CA HIS A 140 -11.13 -4.70 -8.29
C HIS A 140 -11.94 -3.42 -8.48
N ASP A 141 -13.21 -3.53 -8.88
CA ASP A 141 -14.08 -2.38 -9.12
C ASP A 141 -14.31 -1.58 -7.84
N THR A 142 -14.40 -2.26 -6.69
CA THR A 142 -14.57 -1.60 -5.39
C THR A 142 -13.34 -0.80 -4.99
N VAL A 143 -12.14 -1.40 -5.05
CA VAL A 143 -10.89 -0.70 -4.72
C VAL A 143 -10.61 0.43 -5.71
N GLN A 144 -10.87 0.21 -7.00
CA GLN A 144 -10.80 1.25 -8.02
C GLN A 144 -11.75 2.41 -7.69
N SER A 145 -13.00 2.14 -7.32
CA SER A 145 -13.96 3.19 -6.92
C SER A 145 -13.47 4.01 -5.72
N TRP A 146 -12.81 3.38 -4.74
CA TRP A 146 -12.26 4.11 -3.59
C TRP A 146 -11.11 5.03 -3.98
N LEU A 147 -10.23 4.57 -4.87
CA LEU A 147 -9.03 5.30 -5.29
C LEU A 147 -9.29 6.33 -6.39
N SER A 148 -10.35 6.17 -7.19
CA SER A 148 -10.78 7.19 -8.17
C SER A 148 -11.44 8.40 -7.52
N SER A 149 -12.02 8.23 -6.33
CA SER A 149 -12.59 9.32 -5.52
C SER A 149 -11.94 9.37 -4.13
N PRO A 150 -10.61 9.65 -4.06
CA PRO A 150 -9.85 9.48 -2.82
C PRO A 150 -10.26 10.49 -1.74
N LEU A 151 -10.78 11.65 -2.13
CA LEU A 151 -11.22 12.70 -1.21
C LEU A 151 -12.64 12.47 -0.68
N GLU A 152 -13.43 11.60 -1.33
CA GLU A 152 -14.72 11.12 -0.82
C GLU A 152 -14.54 9.88 0.08
N ASN A 153 -13.38 9.21 -0.02
CA ASN A 153 -13.02 8.01 0.74
C ASN A 153 -11.65 8.17 1.42
N PRO A 154 -11.40 9.24 2.18
CA PRO A 154 -10.05 9.59 2.64
C PRO A 154 -9.40 8.50 3.49
N ARG A 155 -10.16 7.81 4.36
CA ARG A 155 -9.58 6.78 5.23
C ARG A 155 -9.21 5.51 4.45
N ARG A 156 -10.06 5.07 3.51
CA ARG A 156 -9.76 3.93 2.64
C ARG A 156 -8.60 4.26 1.71
N ALA A 157 -8.64 5.41 1.05
CA ALA A 157 -7.59 5.85 0.13
C ALA A 157 -6.23 6.00 0.85
N GLU A 158 -6.22 6.42 2.12
CA GLU A 158 -5.01 6.45 2.93
C GLU A 158 -4.50 5.06 3.32
N ARG A 159 -5.35 4.08 3.63
CA ARG A 159 -4.90 2.74 4.09
C ARG A 159 -4.56 1.76 2.98
N VAL A 160 -5.26 1.84 1.85
CA VAL A 160 -5.10 0.91 0.72
C VAL A 160 -3.63 0.77 0.26
N PRO A 161 -2.83 1.85 0.11
CA PRO A 161 -1.44 1.74 -0.34
C PRO A 161 -0.58 0.86 0.57
N ALA A 162 -0.73 0.99 1.89
CA ALA A 162 0.04 0.19 2.85
C ALA A 162 -0.26 -1.32 2.74
N TRP A 163 -1.50 -1.67 2.39
CA TRP A 163 -1.92 -3.06 2.17
C TRP A 163 -1.53 -3.58 0.77
N LEU A 164 -1.51 -2.70 -0.23
CA LEU A 164 -1.03 -2.98 -1.58
C LEU A 164 0.50 -3.17 -1.65
N ARG A 165 1.24 -2.63 -0.68
CA ARG A 165 2.71 -2.61 -0.66
C ARG A 165 3.37 -3.94 -1.03
N ARG A 166 2.84 -5.07 -0.53
CA ARG A 166 3.42 -6.40 -0.77
C ARG A 166 3.43 -6.82 -2.25
N PHE A 167 2.57 -6.21 -3.07
CA PHE A 167 2.42 -6.49 -4.49
C PHE A 167 3.22 -5.53 -5.38
N LEU A 168 3.79 -4.47 -4.81
CA LEU A 168 4.57 -3.51 -5.57
C LEU A 168 5.89 -4.10 -6.04
N ASN A 169 6.53 -4.94 -5.24
CA ASN A 169 7.81 -5.57 -5.58
C ASN A 169 7.81 -7.03 -5.12
N PRO A 170 7.03 -7.91 -5.78
CA PRO A 170 6.87 -9.30 -5.37
C PRO A 170 8.17 -10.09 -5.59
N GLU A 171 8.45 -11.05 -4.70
CA GLU A 171 9.64 -11.91 -4.82
C GLU A 171 9.57 -12.84 -6.04
N ASP A 172 8.35 -13.24 -6.45
CA ASP A 172 8.14 -14.10 -7.60
C ASP A 172 8.03 -13.29 -8.90
N THR A 173 8.95 -13.56 -9.84
CA THR A 173 8.96 -13.01 -11.20
C THR A 173 7.66 -13.22 -11.98
N ASN A 174 6.84 -14.22 -11.63
CA ASN A 174 5.55 -14.47 -12.29
C ASN A 174 4.43 -13.53 -11.82
N SER A 175 4.68 -12.70 -10.81
CA SER A 175 3.69 -11.77 -10.23
C SER A 175 3.58 -10.42 -10.97
N SER A 176 4.07 -10.34 -12.21
CA SER A 176 4.10 -9.09 -13.01
C SER A 176 2.71 -8.49 -13.21
N VAL A 177 1.68 -9.32 -13.40
CA VAL A 177 0.28 -8.87 -13.53
C VAL A 177 -0.22 -8.22 -12.25
N SER A 178 0.07 -8.82 -11.08
CA SER A 178 -0.29 -8.25 -9.78
C SER A 178 0.43 -6.93 -9.52
N GLN A 179 1.71 -6.84 -9.90
CA GLN A 179 2.49 -5.61 -9.79
C GLN A 179 1.90 -4.51 -10.67
N GLN A 180 1.69 -4.78 -11.95
CA GLN A 180 1.12 -3.82 -12.89
C GLN A 180 -0.25 -3.31 -12.42
N ARG A 181 -1.13 -4.21 -11.98
CA ARG A 181 -2.44 -3.87 -11.45
C ARG A 181 -2.34 -3.00 -10.19
N THR A 182 -1.39 -3.31 -9.31
CA THR A 182 -1.15 -2.54 -8.10
C THR A 182 -0.70 -1.11 -8.42
N PHE A 183 0.25 -0.93 -9.33
CA PHE A 183 0.65 0.41 -9.78
C PHE A 183 -0.50 1.16 -10.45
N ALA A 184 -1.27 0.51 -11.32
CA ALA A 184 -2.44 1.12 -11.95
C ALA A 184 -3.47 1.61 -10.91
N LEU A 185 -3.72 0.83 -9.84
CA LEU A 185 -4.59 1.27 -8.74
C LEU A 185 -4.03 2.50 -8.01
N LEU A 186 -2.71 2.53 -7.74
CA LEU A 186 -2.07 3.66 -7.07
C LEU A 186 -1.94 4.92 -7.93
N GLU A 187 -2.11 4.82 -9.25
CA GLU A 187 -2.17 5.99 -10.14
C GLU A 187 -3.52 6.72 -10.08
N LEU A 188 -4.62 6.01 -9.75
CA LEU A 188 -5.98 6.57 -9.75
C LEU A 188 -6.14 7.85 -8.90
N PRO A 189 -5.55 7.96 -7.69
CA PRO A 189 -5.72 9.15 -6.86
C PRO A 189 -4.97 10.39 -7.38
N LEU A 190 -4.01 10.24 -8.31
CA LEU A 190 -3.06 11.28 -8.70
C LEU A 190 -3.72 12.61 -9.08
N ALA A 191 -4.73 12.55 -9.97
CA ALA A 191 -5.38 13.76 -10.48
C ALA A 191 -6.09 14.53 -9.36
N ALA A 192 -6.95 13.86 -8.59
CA ALA A 192 -7.72 14.47 -7.52
C ALA A 192 -6.82 15.01 -6.39
N VAL A 193 -5.74 14.29 -6.06
CA VAL A 193 -4.74 14.73 -5.08
C VAL A 193 -3.98 15.97 -5.56
N GLY A 194 -3.56 15.99 -6.83
CA GLY A 194 -2.87 17.13 -7.42
C GLY A 194 -3.75 18.38 -7.51
N GLU A 195 -5.02 18.22 -7.89
CA GLU A 195 -6.01 19.30 -7.92
C GLU A 195 -6.24 19.90 -6.53
N ALA A 196 -6.51 19.06 -5.51
CA ALA A 196 -6.70 19.53 -4.15
C ALA A 196 -5.48 20.26 -3.58
N TRP A 197 -4.27 19.81 -3.91
CA TRP A 197 -3.04 20.51 -3.51
C TRP A 197 -2.85 21.83 -4.25
N ALA A 198 -3.19 21.91 -5.54
CA ALA A 198 -3.11 23.14 -6.30
C ALA A 198 -4.14 24.19 -5.82
N GLU A 199 -5.36 23.74 -5.49
CA GLU A 199 -6.42 24.59 -4.93
C GLU A 199 -5.98 25.24 -3.60
N GLU A 200 -5.37 24.47 -2.69
CA GLU A 200 -4.83 24.99 -1.42
C GLU A 200 -3.84 26.13 -1.63
N ASN A 201 -2.92 25.98 -2.59
CA ASN A 201 -1.88 26.96 -2.87
C ASN A 201 -2.41 28.21 -3.61
N ALA A 202 -3.54 28.10 -4.31
CA ALA A 202 -4.12 29.18 -5.09
C ALA A 202 -5.24 29.94 -4.36
N ALA A 203 -5.92 29.31 -3.40
CA ALA A 203 -7.11 29.86 -2.76
C ALA A 203 -6.81 30.94 -1.72
N VAL A 204 -7.67 31.96 -1.68
CA VAL A 204 -7.65 33.01 -0.63
C VAL A 204 -8.14 32.45 0.71
N THR A 205 -9.07 31.50 0.66
CA THR A 205 -9.59 30.74 1.81
C THR A 205 -9.51 29.25 1.49
N PRO A 206 -8.43 28.57 1.87
CA PRO A 206 -8.18 27.20 1.47
C PRO A 206 -9.10 26.19 2.18
N ASP A 207 -9.47 25.12 1.49
CA ASP A 207 -10.09 23.94 2.12
C ASP A 207 -8.98 23.06 2.71
N THR A 208 -8.51 23.48 3.88
CA THR A 208 -7.39 22.83 4.58
C THR A 208 -7.65 21.35 4.88
N GLU A 209 -8.90 20.91 5.08
CA GLU A 209 -9.22 19.51 5.34
C GLU A 209 -9.02 18.67 4.07
N ARG A 210 -9.52 19.16 2.94
CA ARG A 210 -9.34 18.53 1.62
C ARG A 210 -7.86 18.41 1.25
N ALA A 211 -7.08 19.48 1.45
CA ALA A 211 -5.64 19.47 1.20
C ALA A 211 -4.90 18.50 2.13
N ASN A 212 -5.25 18.47 3.42
CA ASN A 212 -4.67 17.52 4.38
C ASN A 212 -4.96 16.07 4.01
N ASN A 213 -6.19 15.77 3.55
CA ASN A 213 -6.53 14.42 3.08
C ASN A 213 -5.75 14.06 1.81
N ALA A 214 -5.56 14.99 0.87
CA ALA A 214 -4.72 14.79 -0.31
C ALA A 214 -3.27 14.46 0.07
N VAL A 215 -2.69 15.19 1.03
CA VAL A 215 -1.33 14.93 1.55
C VAL A 215 -1.24 13.55 2.20
N LYS A 216 -2.21 13.13 3.02
CA LYS A 216 -2.21 11.80 3.64
C LYS A 216 -2.23 10.68 2.62
N VAL A 217 -3.08 10.80 1.59
CA VAL A 217 -3.14 9.82 0.50
C VAL A 217 -1.81 9.79 -0.26
N ALA A 218 -1.30 10.94 -0.70
CA ALA A 218 -0.01 11.04 -1.39
C ALA A 218 1.12 10.41 -0.56
N ASN A 219 1.20 10.76 0.72
CA ASN A 219 2.21 10.28 1.64
C ASN A 219 2.15 8.77 1.82
N SER A 220 0.95 8.21 1.99
CA SER A 220 0.76 6.76 2.10
C SER A 220 1.23 6.01 0.85
N VAL A 221 0.96 6.56 -0.34
CA VAL A 221 1.43 6.00 -1.61
C VAL A 221 2.95 6.02 -1.69
N VAL A 222 3.58 7.18 -1.58
CA VAL A 222 5.05 7.28 -1.75
C VAL A 222 5.81 6.54 -0.64
N GLN A 223 5.25 6.48 0.58
CA GLN A 223 5.80 5.68 1.67
C GLN A 223 5.72 4.18 1.36
N SER A 224 4.61 3.72 0.80
CA SER A 224 4.45 2.32 0.42
C SER A 224 5.42 1.92 -0.69
N VAL A 225 5.62 2.80 -1.68
CA VAL A 225 6.63 2.62 -2.74
C VAL A 225 8.05 2.60 -2.14
N TYR A 226 8.38 3.52 -1.23
CA TYR A 226 9.67 3.55 -0.55
C TYR A 226 9.97 2.22 0.15
N TYR A 227 9.04 1.71 0.98
CA TYR A 227 9.25 0.44 1.66
C TYR A 227 9.30 -0.75 0.71
N ALA A 228 8.50 -0.76 -0.36
CA ALA A 228 8.53 -1.82 -1.37
C ALA A 228 9.82 -1.82 -2.21
N SER A 229 10.49 -0.66 -2.32
CA SER A 229 11.74 -0.55 -3.08
C SER A 229 12.88 -1.41 -2.52
N GLY A 230 12.81 -1.79 -1.24
CA GLY A 230 13.88 -2.51 -0.55
C GLY A 230 14.93 -1.59 0.08
N ALA A 231 14.74 -0.26 0.03
CA ALA A 231 15.68 0.71 0.61
C ALA A 231 15.95 0.53 2.11
N THR A 232 15.06 -0.15 2.84
CA THR A 232 15.22 -0.48 4.27
C THR A 232 15.93 -1.81 4.54
N ASN A 233 16.17 -2.62 3.52
CA ASN A 233 16.79 -3.93 3.67
C ASN A 233 18.32 -3.75 3.69
N SER A 234 18.92 -3.88 4.87
CA SER A 234 20.36 -3.68 5.09
C SER A 234 21.25 -4.87 4.69
N ASP A 235 20.67 -5.96 4.18
CA ASP A 235 21.41 -7.18 3.87
C ASP A 235 22.06 -7.12 2.48
N GLU A 236 23.38 -6.95 2.46
CA GLU A 236 24.17 -6.84 1.22
C GLU A 236 24.23 -8.13 0.38
N SER A 237 23.72 -9.24 0.91
CA SER A 237 23.88 -10.59 0.33
C SER A 237 22.93 -10.90 -0.83
N GLN A 238 21.94 -10.03 -1.12
CA GLN A 238 20.89 -10.26 -2.13
C GLN A 238 21.04 -9.42 -3.42
N LYS A 239 22.19 -8.77 -3.65
CA LYS A 239 22.37 -7.75 -4.70
C LYS A 239 22.31 -8.24 -6.16
N GLN A 240 22.48 -9.54 -6.46
CA GLN A 240 22.61 -10.03 -7.85
C GLN A 240 21.28 -10.46 -8.50
N GLU A 241 20.42 -11.21 -7.80
CA GLU A 241 19.09 -11.63 -8.32
C GLU A 241 18.04 -10.52 -8.24
N ALA A 242 18.24 -9.54 -7.33
CA ALA A 242 17.42 -8.34 -7.22
C ALA A 242 17.38 -7.50 -8.52
N SER A 243 18.37 -7.61 -9.41
CA SER A 243 18.59 -6.66 -10.51
C SER A 243 17.48 -6.61 -11.58
N LEU A 244 16.75 -7.71 -11.84
CA LEU A 244 15.70 -7.74 -12.87
C LEU A 244 14.33 -7.33 -12.32
N THR A 245 13.94 -7.89 -11.17
CA THR A 245 12.68 -7.54 -10.49
C THR A 245 12.69 -6.07 -10.03
N GLN A 246 13.84 -5.58 -9.56
CA GLN A 246 14.01 -4.18 -9.16
C GLN A 246 13.95 -3.22 -10.36
N LYS A 247 14.35 -3.68 -11.56
CA LYS A 247 14.19 -2.90 -12.80
C LYS A 247 12.72 -2.74 -13.17
N ALA A 248 11.94 -3.83 -13.17
CA ALA A 248 10.50 -3.77 -13.44
C ALA A 248 9.76 -2.89 -12.42
N PHE A 249 10.11 -3.01 -11.13
CA PHE A 249 9.63 -2.10 -10.09
C PHE A 249 9.95 -0.63 -10.43
N ALA A 250 11.20 -0.33 -10.78
CA ALA A 250 11.62 1.04 -11.09
C ALA A 250 10.89 1.61 -12.31
N GLU A 251 10.68 0.81 -13.36
CA GLU A 251 9.93 1.21 -14.57
C GLU A 251 8.51 1.70 -14.24
N HIS A 252 7.82 1.04 -13.31
CA HIS A 252 6.50 1.43 -12.83
C HIS A 252 6.53 2.51 -11.74
N ALA A 253 7.55 2.53 -10.88
CA ALA A 253 7.65 3.50 -9.79
C ALA A 253 7.92 4.92 -10.30
N PHE A 254 8.73 5.11 -11.35
CA PHE A 254 9.08 6.45 -11.80
C PHE A 254 7.88 7.31 -12.27
N PRO A 255 6.97 6.85 -13.14
CA PRO A 255 5.78 7.64 -13.50
C PRO A 255 4.95 8.03 -12.28
N LEU A 256 4.79 7.08 -11.34
CA LEU A 256 4.02 7.29 -10.11
C LEU A 256 4.67 8.36 -9.22
N LEU A 257 5.98 8.26 -8.95
CA LEU A 257 6.73 9.23 -8.16
C LEU A 257 6.77 10.62 -8.83
N ASP A 258 6.89 10.67 -10.16
CA ASP A 258 6.80 11.93 -10.91
C ASP A 258 5.41 12.56 -10.78
N GLY A 259 4.35 11.76 -10.86
CA GLY A 259 2.98 12.21 -10.64
C GLY A 259 2.77 12.82 -9.26
N TYR A 260 3.23 12.14 -8.20
CA TYR A 260 3.07 12.62 -6.82
C TYR A 260 4.02 13.76 -6.44
N SER A 261 5.07 14.03 -7.23
CA SER A 261 6.01 15.13 -6.98
C SER A 261 5.38 16.53 -7.02
N VAL A 262 4.16 16.66 -7.56
CA VAL A 262 3.38 17.90 -7.53
C VAL A 262 2.94 18.26 -6.11
N VAL A 263 2.79 17.26 -5.23
CA VAL A 263 2.45 17.44 -3.82
C VAL A 263 3.74 17.74 -3.04
N ARG A 264 4.13 19.01 -3.07
CA ARG A 264 5.33 19.55 -2.41
C ARG A 264 5.13 19.70 -0.90
N HIS A 265 4.83 18.59 -0.25
CA HIS A 265 4.74 18.48 1.20
C HIS A 265 5.98 17.75 1.73
N PRO A 266 6.63 18.20 2.83
CA PRO A 266 7.92 17.65 3.26
C PRO A 266 7.94 16.13 3.42
N SER A 267 6.88 15.53 3.98
CA SER A 267 6.80 14.06 4.15
C SER A 267 6.71 13.31 2.83
N VAL A 268 5.99 13.85 1.84
CA VAL A 268 5.83 13.27 0.51
C VAL A 268 7.16 13.38 -0.25
N THR A 269 7.71 14.59 -0.30
CA THR A 269 9.00 14.87 -0.95
C THR A 269 10.11 14.00 -0.35
N HIS A 270 10.15 13.83 0.97
CA HIS A 270 11.17 13.01 1.63
C HIS A 270 11.18 11.57 1.13
N HIS A 271 10.03 10.90 1.12
CA HIS A 271 9.94 9.52 0.67
C HIS A 271 10.18 9.38 -0.85
N ILE A 272 9.82 10.38 -1.65
CA ILE A 272 10.21 10.43 -3.06
C ILE A 272 11.74 10.44 -3.19
N ILE A 273 12.44 11.38 -2.53
CA ILE A 273 13.90 11.46 -2.60
C ILE A 273 14.57 10.16 -2.15
N GLN A 274 14.14 9.58 -1.03
CA GLN A 274 14.70 8.32 -0.53
C GLN A 274 14.50 7.16 -1.51
N THR A 275 13.32 7.06 -2.12
CA THR A 275 13.03 6.02 -3.12
C THR A 275 13.92 6.21 -4.36
N LEU A 276 14.02 7.45 -4.87
CA LEU A 276 14.81 7.78 -6.05
C LEU A 276 16.30 7.52 -5.83
N ASP A 277 16.82 7.79 -4.64
CA ASP A 277 18.20 7.43 -4.27
C ASP A 277 18.43 5.94 -4.48
N HIS A 278 17.52 5.10 -3.99
CA HIS A 278 17.62 3.64 -4.09
C HIS A 278 17.46 3.11 -5.52
N ILE A 279 16.49 3.59 -6.30
CA ILE A 279 16.21 3.07 -7.65
C ILE A 279 16.97 3.79 -8.78
N SER A 280 17.80 4.80 -8.44
CA SER A 280 18.52 5.62 -9.41
C SER A 280 19.39 4.82 -10.38
N ILE A 281 19.93 3.68 -9.96
CA ILE A 281 20.77 2.79 -10.79
C ILE A 281 20.09 2.34 -12.09
N HIS A 282 18.75 2.29 -12.13
CA HIS A 282 18.01 1.84 -13.30
C HIS A 282 17.68 2.96 -14.31
N ALA A 283 17.58 4.21 -13.86
CA ALA A 283 17.33 5.36 -14.73
C ALA A 283 17.82 6.67 -14.06
N PRO A 284 19.14 6.90 -13.98
CA PRO A 284 19.70 7.97 -13.16
C PRO A 284 19.29 9.37 -13.63
N GLU A 285 19.28 9.65 -14.94
CA GLU A 285 18.81 10.97 -15.42
C GLU A 285 17.36 11.23 -15.01
N ARG A 286 16.48 10.24 -15.18
CA ARG A 286 15.06 10.35 -14.82
C ARG A 286 14.89 10.57 -13.32
N ALA A 287 15.59 9.80 -12.49
CA ALA A 287 15.53 9.90 -11.05
C ALA A 287 15.92 11.31 -10.57
N LEU A 288 17.00 11.86 -11.10
CA LEU A 288 17.46 13.21 -10.75
C LEU A 288 16.46 14.30 -11.14
N LEU A 289 15.81 14.17 -12.31
CA LEU A 289 14.80 15.14 -12.76
C LEU A 289 13.52 15.09 -11.91
N VAL A 290 13.08 13.90 -11.49
CA VAL A 290 11.95 13.75 -10.55
C VAL A 290 12.30 14.34 -9.18
N ALA A 291 13.53 14.13 -8.71
CA ALA A 291 14.00 14.72 -7.45
C ALA A 291 13.94 16.26 -7.49
N VAL A 292 14.38 16.88 -8.58
CA VAL A 292 14.25 18.33 -8.78
C VAL A 292 12.79 18.77 -8.80
N ARG A 293 11.90 18.02 -9.44
CA ARG A 293 10.48 18.40 -9.47
C ARG A 293 9.85 18.38 -8.07
N ALA A 294 10.19 17.38 -7.27
CA ALA A 294 9.68 17.19 -5.91
C ALA A 294 10.25 18.22 -4.91
N ALA A 295 11.57 18.41 -4.91
CA ALA A 295 12.26 19.21 -3.89
C ALA A 295 12.69 20.61 -4.36
N GLY A 296 12.82 20.85 -5.66
CA GLY A 296 13.43 22.05 -6.21
C GLY A 296 12.68 23.33 -5.85
N GLY A 297 13.36 24.19 -5.08
CA GLY A 297 12.82 25.47 -4.62
C GLY A 297 11.75 25.37 -3.53
N ASP A 298 11.52 24.18 -2.97
CA ASP A 298 10.57 23.97 -1.88
C ASP A 298 11.16 24.46 -0.55
N VAL A 299 10.67 25.61 -0.08
CA VAL A 299 11.10 26.23 1.17
C VAL A 299 10.71 25.41 2.40
N HIS A 300 9.59 24.68 2.35
CA HIS A 300 9.15 23.87 3.48
C HIS A 300 10.03 22.65 3.64
N TYR A 301 10.31 21.93 2.55
CA TYR A 301 11.23 20.81 2.57
C TYR A 301 12.65 21.23 2.95
N ALA A 302 13.10 22.39 2.45
CA ALA A 302 14.43 22.92 2.75
C ALA A 302 14.66 23.28 4.23
N ARG A 303 13.60 23.39 5.05
CA ARG A 303 13.72 23.64 6.51
C ARG A 303 13.90 22.37 7.32
N GLU A 304 13.66 21.20 6.72
CA GLU A 304 13.76 19.91 7.41
C GLU A 304 15.22 19.42 7.42
N PRO A 305 15.85 19.16 8.58
CA PRO A 305 17.23 18.67 8.63
C PRO A 305 17.40 17.33 7.89
N LEU A 306 16.41 16.44 7.98
CA LEU A 306 16.42 15.15 7.28
C LEU A 306 16.36 15.29 5.76
N ALA A 307 15.80 16.39 5.25
CA ALA A 307 15.74 16.66 3.82
C ALA A 307 17.13 16.92 3.25
N LEU A 308 17.95 17.70 3.96
CA LEU A 308 19.32 17.99 3.55
C LEU A 308 20.13 16.70 3.44
N SER A 309 20.10 15.87 4.49
CA SER A 309 20.83 14.60 4.50
C SER A 309 20.43 13.68 3.35
N ALA A 310 19.13 13.55 3.07
CA ALA A 310 18.63 12.72 1.98
C ALA A 310 19.07 13.23 0.60
N VAL A 311 19.02 14.54 0.38
CA VAL A 311 19.45 15.15 -0.90
C VAL A 311 20.96 15.07 -1.09
N LEU A 312 21.75 15.33 -0.05
CA LEU A 312 23.21 15.18 -0.12
C LEU A 312 23.61 13.74 -0.38
N GLN A 313 22.95 12.76 0.26
CA GLN A 313 23.18 11.34 0.00
C GLN A 313 22.90 10.98 -1.47
N LEU A 314 21.77 11.44 -2.02
CA LEU A 314 21.43 11.26 -3.43
C LEU A 314 22.54 11.84 -4.33
N ILE A 315 22.96 13.08 -4.11
CA ILE A 315 23.99 13.72 -4.94
C ILE A 315 25.34 12.99 -4.82
N GLN A 316 25.72 12.59 -3.61
CA GLN A 316 26.96 11.83 -3.39
C GLN A 316 26.96 10.51 -4.16
N ARG A 317 25.83 9.77 -4.18
CA ARG A 317 25.69 8.56 -5.00
C ARG A 317 25.89 8.86 -6.49
N TYR A 318 25.36 9.96 -7.00
CA TYR A 318 25.59 10.32 -8.40
C TYR A 318 27.04 10.71 -8.69
N LEU A 319 27.72 11.38 -7.76
CA LEU A 319 29.14 11.69 -7.93
C LEU A 319 30.01 10.43 -7.89
N ALA A 320 29.61 9.41 -7.13
CA ALA A 320 30.31 8.13 -7.04
C ALA A 320 30.05 7.24 -8.27
N ASP A 321 28.77 7.01 -8.60
CA ASP A 321 28.35 5.94 -9.52
C ASP A 321 27.95 6.48 -10.92
N HIS A 322 27.65 7.78 -11.04
CA HIS A 322 27.10 8.39 -12.24
C HIS A 322 27.78 9.71 -12.63
N ARG A 323 29.07 9.88 -12.28
CA ARG A 323 29.80 11.14 -12.52
C ARG A 323 29.79 11.56 -13.99
N GLU A 324 30.01 10.61 -14.89
CA GLU A 324 30.05 10.87 -16.34
C GLU A 324 28.74 11.49 -16.83
N LEU A 325 27.60 11.01 -16.32
CA LEU A 325 26.28 11.54 -16.66
C LEU A 325 26.13 13.01 -16.26
N ILE A 326 26.63 13.39 -15.08
CA ILE A 326 26.62 14.78 -14.60
C ILE A 326 27.48 15.67 -15.52
N VAL A 327 28.66 15.20 -15.93
CA VAL A 327 29.57 15.96 -16.79
C VAL A 327 29.02 16.10 -18.21
N SER A 328 28.49 15.01 -18.78
CA SER A 328 28.06 14.96 -20.17
C SER A 328 26.69 15.58 -20.41
N SER A 329 25.83 15.66 -19.38
CA SER A 329 24.48 16.20 -19.49
C SER A 329 24.36 17.54 -18.74
N PRO A 330 24.27 18.68 -19.46
CA PRO A 330 24.00 19.97 -18.85
C PRO A 330 22.72 19.97 -18.00
N LYS A 331 21.72 19.18 -18.40
CA LYS A 331 20.47 19.00 -17.65
C LYS A 331 20.72 18.39 -16.27
N CYS A 332 21.53 17.33 -16.19
CA CYS A 332 21.87 16.69 -14.92
C CYS A 332 22.70 17.61 -14.02
N MET A 333 23.66 18.35 -14.58
CA MET A 333 24.40 19.37 -13.83
C MET A 333 23.48 20.45 -13.25
N THR A 334 22.57 21.00 -14.07
CA THR A 334 21.57 21.97 -13.60
C THR A 334 20.67 21.37 -12.53
N ALA A 335 20.31 20.09 -12.64
CA ALA A 335 19.49 19.41 -11.66
C ALA A 335 20.20 19.29 -10.29
N VAL A 336 21.46 18.87 -10.26
CA VAL A 336 22.28 18.82 -9.03
C VAL A 336 22.38 20.21 -8.40
N ARG A 337 22.68 21.24 -9.19
CA ARG A 337 22.76 22.63 -8.71
C ARG A 337 21.43 23.10 -8.12
N THR A 338 20.31 22.82 -8.81
CA THR A 338 18.96 23.22 -8.35
C THR A 338 18.63 22.59 -6.99
N LEU A 339 18.99 21.32 -6.79
CA LEU A 339 18.79 20.63 -5.51
C LEU A 339 19.64 21.26 -4.40
N LEU A 340 20.92 21.54 -4.64
CA LEU A 340 21.79 22.19 -3.64
C LEU A 340 21.32 23.63 -3.33
N GLU A 341 20.98 24.40 -4.37
CA GLU A 341 20.49 25.78 -4.23
C GLU A 341 19.27 25.88 -3.33
N THR A 342 18.42 24.85 -3.32
CA THR A 342 17.23 24.78 -2.45
C THR A 342 17.61 24.94 -0.98
N PHE A 343 18.70 24.32 -0.53
CA PHE A 343 19.20 24.40 0.86
C PHE A 343 20.16 25.57 1.08
N VAL A 344 21.00 25.90 0.10
CA VAL A 344 21.90 27.07 0.17
C VAL A 344 21.10 28.35 0.43
N ARG A 345 19.95 28.53 -0.23
CA ARG A 345 19.07 29.70 -0.01
C ARG A 345 18.49 29.77 1.40
N GLN A 346 18.43 28.66 2.13
CA GLN A 346 18.02 28.63 3.54
C GLN A 346 19.20 28.80 4.51
N GLY A 347 20.43 28.90 4.01
CA GLY A 347 21.63 29.12 4.83
C GLY A 347 22.20 27.86 5.49
N TRP A 348 21.99 26.68 4.89
CA TRP A 348 22.62 25.45 5.39
C TRP A 348 24.10 25.41 5.04
N ASP A 349 24.97 25.54 6.05
CA ASP A 349 26.44 25.54 5.90
C ASP A 349 26.95 24.28 5.17
N GLU A 350 26.40 23.11 5.48
CA GLU A 350 26.78 21.85 4.83
C GLU A 350 26.47 21.87 3.32
N ALA A 351 25.34 22.46 2.91
CA ALA A 351 24.97 22.60 1.51
C ALA A 351 25.89 23.61 0.78
N ILE A 352 26.23 24.71 1.45
CA ILE A 352 27.15 25.74 0.92
C ILE A 352 28.53 25.11 0.67
N GLN A 353 29.10 24.46 1.68
CA GLN A 353 30.40 23.78 1.57
C GLN A 353 30.38 22.65 0.52
N PHE A 354 29.25 21.97 0.35
CA PHE A 354 29.11 20.96 -0.68
C PHE A 354 29.08 21.58 -2.09
N ALA A 355 28.35 22.68 -2.29
CA ALA A 355 28.28 23.37 -3.55
C ALA A 355 29.64 23.94 -4.00
N GLU A 356 30.41 24.53 -3.08
CA GLU A 356 31.77 25.04 -3.35
C GLU A 356 32.71 23.91 -3.81
N ARG A 357 32.71 22.78 -3.08
CA ARG A 357 33.51 21.60 -3.47
C ARG A 357 33.11 21.04 -4.82
N LEU A 358 31.82 21.09 -5.14
CA LEU A 358 31.31 20.59 -6.42
C LEU A 358 31.81 21.44 -7.59
N GLU A 359 31.85 22.77 -7.45
CA GLU A 359 32.46 23.64 -8.47
C GLU A 359 33.94 23.30 -8.71
N ASP A 360 34.70 23.06 -7.64
CA ASP A 360 36.11 22.65 -7.74
C ASP A 360 36.29 21.27 -8.41
N MET A 361 35.37 20.32 -8.19
CA MET A 361 35.44 18.97 -8.77
C MET A 361 35.16 18.91 -10.29
N PHE A 362 34.51 19.93 -10.83
CA PHE A 362 34.11 20.01 -12.24
C PHE A 362 34.80 21.15 -13.02
N ARG A 363 35.70 21.87 -12.36
CA ARG A 363 36.63 22.83 -12.97
C ARG A 363 37.82 22.11 -13.59
#